data_AF-A0A261FLF9-F1
#
_entry.id   AF-A0A261FLF9-F1
#
_cell.length_a   1.000
_cell.length_b   1.000
_cell.length_c   1.000
_cell.angle_alpha   90.00
_cell.angle_beta   90.00
_cell.angle_gamma   90.00
#
_symmetry.space_group_name_H-M   'P 1'
#
loop_
_entity.id
_entity.type
_entity.pdbx_description
1 polymer ?
#
loop_
_entity_poly.entity_id
_entity_poly.type
_entity_poly.pdbx_seq_one_letter_code
_entity_poly.pdbx_strand_id
1 'polypeptide(L)'
;MPDYHLRNGESIILRTEEVSIVNDSSGQSTIELMLTNQAIIHIWRIQRIFSKEPARVDRYPLTDIVVVSGQVQARMLKKRDEPCLCVFLNHENLTFRFQDADEASKKKHIAEWMDAISMQAIGQPSQEAEQVRKSIPGLALVADKIKGTLGIFAQTFAGESVAKTESTADATTTRCVGCRAPLTGFKGQRTHCQYCDTDQVL
;
A
#
# COMPACT_ATOMS: atom_id res chain seq x y z
N MET A 1 -11.96 -19.02 -5.96
CA MET A 1 -11.16 -17.81 -5.69
C MET A 1 -10.42 -18.04 -4.39
N PRO A 2 -9.17 -17.58 -4.23
CA PRO A 2 -8.49 -17.65 -2.94
C PRO A 2 -9.31 -16.87 -1.91
N ASP A 3 -9.53 -17.46 -0.74
CA ASP A 3 -10.15 -16.75 0.37
C ASP A 3 -9.11 -15.76 0.92
N TYR A 4 -9.34 -14.47 0.70
CA TYR A 4 -8.44 -13.40 1.11
C TYR A 4 -8.41 -13.22 2.63
N HIS A 5 -9.36 -13.81 3.39
CA HIS A 5 -9.47 -13.68 4.84
C HIS A 5 -9.31 -12.23 5.33
N LEU A 6 -9.95 -11.28 4.64
CA LEU A 6 -9.93 -9.87 5.05
C LEU A 6 -10.49 -9.74 6.46
N ARG A 7 -9.78 -9.01 7.33
CA ARG A 7 -10.23 -8.71 8.68
C ARG A 7 -11.43 -7.76 8.63
N ASN A 8 -12.18 -7.71 9.73
CA ASN A 8 -13.30 -6.76 9.82
C ASN A 8 -12.77 -5.31 9.68
N GLY A 9 -13.40 -4.53 8.80
CA GLY A 9 -12.94 -3.18 8.46
C GLY A 9 -11.66 -3.11 7.61
N GLU A 10 -11.17 -4.23 7.09
CA GLU A 10 -10.06 -4.28 6.14
C GLU A 10 -10.57 -4.08 4.70
N SER A 11 -10.04 -3.06 4.01
CA SER A 11 -10.39 -2.71 2.64
C SER A 11 -9.16 -2.74 1.74
N ILE A 12 -9.30 -3.28 0.53
CA ILE A 12 -8.24 -3.33 -0.48
C ILE A 12 -8.04 -1.93 -1.07
N ILE A 13 -6.78 -1.53 -1.24
CA ILE A 13 -6.36 -0.23 -1.74
C ILE A 13 -5.61 -0.37 -3.06
N LEU A 14 -4.67 -1.30 -3.13
CA LEU A 14 -3.95 -1.64 -4.36
C LEU A 14 -3.89 -3.16 -4.53
N ARG A 15 -3.80 -3.57 -5.80
CA ARG A 15 -3.73 -4.97 -6.22
C ARG A 15 -2.84 -5.08 -7.44
N THR A 16 -1.94 -6.06 -7.46
CA THR A 16 -1.07 -6.35 -8.61
C THR A 16 -0.84 -7.85 -8.72
N GLU A 17 -1.10 -8.43 -9.90
CA GLU A 17 -0.93 -9.86 -10.17
C GLU A 17 0.47 -10.18 -10.75
N GLU A 18 1.03 -9.27 -11.53
CA GLU A 18 2.32 -9.42 -12.22
C GLU A 18 3.52 -8.99 -11.36
N VAL A 19 3.67 -9.61 -10.19
CA VAL A 19 4.79 -9.35 -9.27
C VAL A 19 5.53 -10.65 -8.93
N SER A 20 6.77 -10.55 -8.46
CA SER A 20 7.54 -11.70 -7.97
C SER A 20 8.35 -11.30 -6.73
N ILE A 21 8.46 -12.20 -5.75
CA ILE A 21 9.30 -11.98 -4.57
C ILE A 21 10.76 -12.36 -4.88
N VAL A 22 11.71 -11.48 -4.61
CA VAL A 22 13.13 -11.67 -4.97
C VAL A 22 13.90 -12.43 -3.90
N ASN A 23 13.41 -12.46 -2.66
CA ASN A 23 14.13 -13.05 -1.54
C ASN A 23 14.02 -14.58 -1.47
N ASP A 24 13.23 -15.21 -2.34
CA ASP A 24 12.93 -16.63 -2.23
C ASP A 24 13.49 -17.46 -3.40
N SER A 25 14.36 -18.41 -3.07
CA SER A 25 14.99 -19.37 -3.99
C SER A 25 14.13 -20.63 -4.21
N SER A 26 12.93 -20.68 -3.63
CA SER A 26 12.13 -21.92 -3.48
C SER A 26 11.15 -22.23 -4.62
N GLY A 27 11.20 -21.53 -5.76
CA GLY A 27 10.30 -21.79 -6.89
C GLY A 27 8.86 -21.33 -6.66
N GLN A 28 8.69 -20.29 -5.84
CA GLN A 28 7.39 -19.66 -5.61
C GLN A 28 7.00 -18.82 -6.81
N SER A 29 5.78 -19.03 -7.31
CA SER A 29 5.12 -18.09 -8.20
C SER A 29 4.14 -17.26 -7.38
N THR A 30 4.38 -15.96 -7.35
CA THR A 30 3.39 -15.02 -6.82
C THR A 30 2.17 -15.06 -7.73
N ILE A 31 1.01 -15.12 -7.11
CA ILE A 31 -0.29 -15.03 -7.77
C ILE A 31 -0.75 -13.58 -7.71
N GLU A 32 -0.59 -12.96 -6.54
CA GLU A 32 -1.15 -11.66 -6.28
C GLU A 32 -0.44 -10.97 -5.11
N LEU A 33 -0.29 -9.65 -5.20
CA LEU A 33 0.13 -8.78 -4.11
C LEU A 33 -0.95 -7.72 -3.91
N MET A 34 -1.38 -7.54 -2.66
CA MET A 34 -2.40 -6.57 -2.29
C MET A 34 -1.90 -5.68 -1.17
N LEU A 35 -2.32 -4.42 -1.20
CA LEU A 35 -2.23 -3.49 -0.08
C LEU A 35 -3.64 -3.26 0.43
N THR A 36 -3.83 -3.39 1.73
CA THR A 36 -5.05 -2.99 2.43
C THR A 36 -4.76 -1.80 3.34
N ASN A 37 -5.80 -1.24 3.96
CA ASN A 37 -5.65 -0.24 5.02
C ASN A 37 -4.99 -0.79 6.31
N GLN A 38 -4.70 -2.10 6.39
CA GLN A 38 -4.13 -2.73 7.59
C GLN A 38 -2.86 -3.55 7.32
N ALA A 39 -2.68 -4.11 6.12
CA ALA A 39 -1.58 -5.02 5.82
C ALA A 39 -1.19 -5.02 4.33
N ILE A 40 0.02 -5.47 4.06
CA ILE A 40 0.42 -6.00 2.75
C ILE A 40 0.11 -7.51 2.76
N ILE A 41 -0.61 -7.99 1.75
CA ILE A 41 -0.99 -9.39 1.61
C ILE A 41 -0.30 -9.94 0.36
N HIS A 42 0.46 -11.01 0.52
CA HIS A 42 1.14 -11.70 -0.58
C HIS A 42 0.56 -13.09 -0.76
N ILE A 43 0.02 -13.36 -1.94
CA ILE A 43 -0.57 -14.64 -2.30
C ILE A 43 0.35 -15.33 -3.28
N TRP A 44 0.76 -16.55 -2.94
CA TRP A 44 1.74 -17.30 -3.73
C TRP A 44 1.44 -18.79 -3.73
N ARG A 45 2.09 -19.51 -4.63
CA ARG A 45 2.05 -20.97 -4.69
C ARG A 45 3.41 -21.51 -5.10
N ILE A 46 3.71 -22.73 -4.66
CA ILE A 46 4.87 -23.48 -5.15
C ILE A 46 4.46 -24.17 -6.44
N GLN A 47 5.20 -23.93 -7.52
CA GLN A 47 4.99 -24.67 -8.77
C GLN A 47 5.72 -26.02 -8.67
N ARG A 48 4.96 -27.09 -8.40
CA ARG A 48 5.45 -28.48 -8.52
C ARG A 48 4.78 -29.18 -9.70
N ILE A 49 5.55 -30.03 -10.37
CA ILE A 49 5.19 -30.71 -11.63
C ILE A 49 4.00 -31.67 -11.45
N PHE A 50 3.71 -32.14 -10.24
CA PHE A 50 2.74 -33.23 -9.99
C PHE A 50 1.60 -32.93 -9.01
N SER A 51 1.58 -31.78 -8.33
CA SER A 51 0.51 -31.43 -7.38
C SER A 51 0.25 -29.93 -7.38
N LYS A 52 -1.02 -29.53 -7.57
CA LYS A 52 -1.46 -28.15 -7.31
C LYS A 52 -1.59 -27.97 -5.79
N GLU A 53 -0.52 -27.58 -5.13
CA GLU A 53 -0.62 -27.13 -3.74
C GLU A 53 -1.59 -25.93 -3.64
N PRO A 54 -2.34 -25.81 -2.54
CA PRO A 54 -3.20 -24.66 -2.34
C PRO A 54 -2.36 -23.38 -2.31
N ALA A 55 -2.96 -22.28 -2.76
CA ALA A 55 -2.35 -20.96 -2.62
C ALA A 55 -2.12 -20.66 -1.13
N ARG A 56 -0.95 -20.10 -0.83
CA ARG A 56 -0.59 -19.61 0.49
C ARG A 56 -0.78 -18.10 0.53
N VAL A 57 -1.05 -17.59 1.72
CA VAL A 57 -1.33 -16.19 1.97
C VAL A 57 -0.45 -15.74 3.12
N ASP A 58 0.54 -14.91 2.79
CA ASP A 58 1.36 -14.23 3.78
C ASP A 58 0.79 -12.83 4.04
N ARG A 59 0.84 -12.42 5.30
CA ARG A 59 0.27 -11.17 5.78
C ARG A 59 1.32 -10.40 6.58
N TYR A 60 1.53 -9.16 6.17
CA TYR A 60 2.51 -8.26 6.76
C TYR A 60 1.78 -7.00 7.24
N PRO A 61 1.49 -6.87 8.55
CA PRO A 61 0.83 -5.69 9.10
C PRO A 61 1.58 -4.40 8.76
N LEU A 62 0.86 -3.33 8.42
CA LEU A 62 1.49 -2.03 8.16
C LEU A 62 2.17 -1.47 9.41
N THR A 63 1.72 -1.87 10.60
CA THR A 63 2.33 -1.53 11.89
C THR A 63 3.75 -2.07 12.05
N ASP A 64 4.12 -3.11 11.28
CA ASP A 64 5.44 -3.73 11.36
C ASP A 64 6.45 -3.05 10.42
N ILE A 65 5.99 -2.13 9.57
CA ILE A 65 6.87 -1.39 8.66
C ILE A 65 7.69 -0.39 9.47
N VAL A 66 8.99 -0.39 9.23
CA VAL A 66 9.92 0.52 9.91
C VAL A 66 9.63 1.96 9.50
N VAL A 67 9.53 2.84 10.49
CA VAL A 67 9.40 4.29 10.29
C VAL A 67 10.60 4.98 10.94
N VAL A 68 11.38 5.73 10.14
CA VAL A 68 12.54 6.49 10.62
C VAL A 68 12.32 7.96 10.32
N SER A 69 12.43 8.82 11.33
CA SER A 69 12.25 10.27 11.19
C SER A 69 10.93 10.66 10.53
N GLY A 70 9.85 9.94 10.85
CA GLY A 70 8.52 10.16 10.26
C GLY A 70 8.37 9.69 8.81
N GLN A 71 9.32 8.89 8.29
CA GLN A 71 9.27 8.34 6.94
C GLN A 71 9.22 6.81 6.97
N VAL A 72 8.24 6.28 6.24
CA VAL A 72 8.08 4.84 6.04
C VAL A 72 9.23 4.32 5.20
N GLN A 73 9.88 3.26 5.67
CA GLN A 73 10.98 2.61 4.97
C GLN A 73 10.44 1.66 3.88
N ALA A 74 9.89 2.25 2.82
CA ALA A 74 9.58 1.58 1.56
C ALA A 74 10.33 2.30 0.44
N ARG A 75 11.22 1.61 -0.27
CA ARG A 75 12.18 2.21 -1.21
C ARG A 75 12.34 1.41 -2.48
N MET A 76 12.65 2.11 -3.58
CA MET A 76 13.12 1.46 -4.80
C MET A 76 14.60 1.14 -4.69
N LEU A 77 14.96 -0.14 -4.84
CA LEU A 77 16.35 -0.59 -4.95
C LEU A 77 16.55 -1.39 -6.24
N LYS A 78 17.73 -1.30 -6.85
CA LYS A 78 18.10 -2.16 -7.98
C LYS A 78 18.65 -3.50 -7.48
N LYS A 79 18.06 -4.61 -7.89
CA LYS A 79 18.62 -5.97 -7.69
C LYS A 79 18.82 -6.63 -9.05
N ARG A 80 20.05 -7.05 -9.35
CA ARG A 80 20.45 -7.58 -10.67
C ARG A 80 20.08 -6.63 -11.82
N ASP A 81 20.32 -5.33 -11.60
CA ASP A 81 19.97 -4.20 -12.49
C ASP A 81 18.48 -3.95 -12.75
N GLU A 82 17.58 -4.71 -12.12
CA GLU A 82 16.14 -4.45 -12.22
C GLU A 82 15.63 -3.65 -11.01
N PRO A 83 14.77 -2.64 -11.22
CA PRO A 83 14.15 -1.90 -10.14
C PRO A 83 13.16 -2.80 -9.37
N CYS A 84 13.30 -2.82 -8.05
CA CYS A 84 12.47 -3.59 -7.13
C CYS A 84 11.93 -2.69 -6.02
N LEU A 85 10.71 -2.94 -5.57
CA LEU A 85 10.16 -2.37 -4.34
C LEU A 85 10.72 -3.15 -3.14
N CYS A 86 11.39 -2.45 -2.23
CA CYS A 86 11.89 -3.01 -0.98
C CYS A 86 11.13 -2.36 0.19
N VAL A 87 10.42 -3.18 0.96
CA VAL A 87 9.70 -2.74 2.17
C VAL A 87 10.44 -3.30 3.37
N PHE A 88 10.87 -2.42 4.28
CA PHE A 88 11.63 -2.81 5.47
C PHE A 88 10.67 -2.97 6.64
N LEU A 89 10.56 -4.19 7.17
CA LEU A 89 9.80 -4.51 8.38
C LEU A 89 10.76 -4.65 9.56
N ASN A 90 10.23 -4.64 10.78
CA ASN A 90 11.02 -4.78 12.01
C ASN A 90 11.83 -6.09 12.08
N HIS A 91 11.36 -7.15 11.41
CA HIS A 91 11.94 -8.50 11.52
C HIS A 91 12.46 -9.07 10.19
N GLU A 92 12.07 -8.47 9.07
CA GLU A 92 12.47 -8.93 7.74
C GLU A 92 12.32 -7.80 6.72
N ASN A 93 12.85 -8.01 5.52
CA ASN A 93 12.66 -7.08 4.42
C ASN A 93 11.95 -7.81 3.29
N LEU A 94 10.89 -7.22 2.76
CA LEU A 94 10.21 -7.74 1.58
C LEU A 94 10.84 -7.09 0.34
N THR A 95 11.02 -7.87 -0.72
CA THR A 95 11.47 -7.34 -2.00
C THR A 95 10.62 -7.89 -3.14
N PHE A 96 9.93 -6.99 -3.82
CA PHE A 96 9.02 -7.30 -4.92
C PHE A 96 9.58 -6.73 -6.23
N ARG A 97 9.54 -7.55 -7.28
CA ARG A 97 9.87 -7.19 -8.65
C ARG A 97 8.62 -7.26 -9.49
N PHE A 98 8.29 -6.14 -10.13
CA PHE A 98 7.18 -6.03 -11.08
C PHE A 98 7.61 -6.55 -12.46
N GLN A 99 6.71 -7.28 -13.12
CA GLN A 99 6.99 -7.95 -14.40
C GLN A 99 6.63 -7.10 -15.64
N ASP A 100 6.38 -5.80 -15.47
CA ASP A 100 6.10 -4.89 -16.59
C ASP A 100 7.17 -4.95 -17.68
N ALA A 101 6.76 -4.70 -18.93
CA ALA A 101 7.64 -4.82 -20.09
C ALA A 101 8.79 -3.78 -20.11
N ASP A 102 8.54 -2.57 -19.60
CA ASP A 102 9.50 -1.46 -19.64
C ASP A 102 9.88 -0.94 -18.24
N GLU A 103 11.10 -0.41 -18.11
CA GLU A 103 11.64 0.05 -16.83
C GLU A 103 10.86 1.25 -16.25
N ALA A 104 10.28 2.11 -17.09
CA ALA A 104 9.54 3.29 -16.64
C ALA A 104 8.21 2.88 -15.97
N SER A 105 7.50 1.91 -16.54
CA SER A 105 6.30 1.32 -15.96
C SER A 105 6.60 0.62 -14.63
N LYS A 106 7.69 -0.17 -14.56
CA LYS A 106 8.15 -0.76 -13.28
C LYS A 106 8.35 0.31 -12.21
N LYS A 107 9.09 1.39 -12.54
CA LYS A 107 9.34 2.51 -11.62
C LYS A 107 8.07 3.22 -11.21
N LYS A 108 7.11 3.40 -12.12
CA LYS A 108 5.81 4.01 -11.84
C LYS A 108 5.02 3.16 -10.83
N HIS A 109 4.90 1.86 -11.05
CA HIS A 109 4.24 0.95 -10.10
C HIS A 109 4.95 0.94 -8.74
N ILE A 110 6.28 0.91 -8.71
CA ILE A 110 7.03 0.97 -7.45
C ILE A 110 6.74 2.26 -6.69
N ALA A 111 6.74 3.42 -7.37
CA ALA A 111 6.45 4.71 -6.74
C ALA A 111 5.00 4.79 -6.23
N GLU A 112 4.04 4.24 -6.97
CA GLU A 112 2.64 4.15 -6.56
C GLU A 112 2.47 3.30 -5.30
N TRP A 113 3.10 2.13 -5.25
CA TRP A 113 3.10 1.28 -4.08
C TRP A 113 3.76 1.96 -2.87
N MET A 114 4.89 2.64 -3.06
CA MET A 114 5.56 3.38 -1.98
C MET A 114 4.66 4.49 -1.40
N ASP A 115 3.97 5.25 -2.25
CA ASP A 115 3.04 6.29 -1.80
C ASP A 115 1.84 5.70 -1.07
N ALA A 116 1.24 4.64 -1.60
CA ALA A 116 0.07 4.03 -0.99
C ALA A 116 0.42 3.43 0.37
N ILE A 117 1.55 2.72 0.49
CA ILE A 117 2.05 2.21 1.76
C ILE A 117 2.26 3.37 2.75
N SER A 118 2.91 4.45 2.32
CA SER A 118 3.18 5.61 3.17
C SER A 118 1.90 6.32 3.63
N MET A 119 0.95 6.51 2.71
CA MET A 119 -0.36 7.10 3.02
C MET A 119 -1.14 6.25 4.02
N GLN A 120 -1.06 4.93 3.94
CA GLN A 120 -1.76 4.06 4.89
C GLN A 120 -1.07 3.95 6.25
N ALA A 121 0.27 3.92 6.27
CA ALA A 121 1.01 3.77 7.52
C ALA A 121 1.09 5.08 8.32
N ILE A 122 1.24 6.23 7.67
CA ILE A 122 1.47 7.53 8.34
C ILE A 122 0.62 8.69 7.81
N GLY A 123 -0.28 8.47 6.84
CA GLY A 123 -1.16 9.52 6.32
C GLY A 123 -0.47 10.55 5.41
N GLN A 124 0.75 10.27 4.94
CA GLN A 124 1.53 11.17 4.09
C GLN A 124 2.17 10.42 2.91
N PRO A 125 2.33 11.04 1.73
CA PRO A 125 3.00 10.43 0.59
C PRO A 125 4.49 10.23 0.84
N SER A 126 5.11 9.30 0.11
CA SER A 126 6.53 8.98 0.25
C SER A 126 7.40 10.00 -0.49
N GLN A 127 8.40 10.53 0.21
CA GLN A 127 9.40 11.42 -0.42
C GLN A 127 10.29 10.65 -1.39
N GLU A 128 10.66 9.40 -1.06
CA GLU A 128 11.39 8.53 -1.97
C GLU A 128 10.60 8.24 -3.25
N ALA A 129 9.27 8.09 -3.16
CA ALA A 129 8.43 7.89 -4.35
C ALA A 129 8.42 9.11 -5.27
N GLU A 130 8.43 10.32 -4.69
CA GLU A 130 8.56 11.56 -5.45
C GLU A 130 9.89 11.62 -6.22
N GLN A 131 10.99 11.17 -5.61
CA GLN A 131 12.29 11.09 -6.28
C GLN A 131 12.27 10.08 -7.44
N VAL A 132 11.65 8.91 -7.24
CA VAL A 132 11.48 7.91 -8.31
C VAL A 132 10.70 8.51 -9.47
N ARG A 133 9.57 9.20 -9.22
CA ARG A 133 8.78 9.84 -10.30
C ARG A 133 9.57 10.89 -11.07
N LYS A 134 10.38 11.71 -10.39
CA LYS A 134 11.25 12.71 -11.04
C LYS A 134 12.31 12.09 -11.94
N SER A 135 12.73 10.86 -11.65
CA SER A 135 13.69 10.11 -12.47
C SER A 135 13.09 9.48 -13.73
N ILE A 136 11.77 9.44 -13.86
CA ILE A 136 11.09 8.89 -15.04
C ILE A 136 10.98 9.99 -16.12
N PRO A 137 11.60 9.81 -17.30
CA PRO A 137 11.46 10.75 -18.41
C PRO A 137 9.98 10.98 -18.77
N GLY A 138 9.56 12.24 -18.89
CA GLY A 138 8.18 12.60 -19.20
C GLY A 138 7.23 12.79 -18.01
N LEU A 139 7.60 12.35 -16.79
CA LEU A 139 6.82 12.59 -15.57
C LEU A 139 7.38 13.67 -14.64
N ALA A 140 8.64 14.10 -14.86
CA ALA A 140 9.28 15.13 -14.02
C ALA A 140 8.50 16.46 -13.93
N LEU A 141 7.73 16.81 -14.98
CA LEU A 141 6.92 18.04 -15.05
C LEU A 141 5.53 17.92 -14.40
N VAL A 142 5.10 16.71 -14.02
CA VAL A 142 3.78 16.46 -13.40
C VAL A 142 3.86 16.43 -11.87
N ALA A 143 5.06 16.18 -11.30
CA ALA A 143 5.27 16.11 -9.86
C ALA A 143 4.85 17.39 -9.10
N ASP A 144 5.08 18.58 -9.68
CA ASP A 144 4.66 19.85 -9.06
C ASP A 144 3.14 20.07 -9.09
N LYS A 145 2.41 19.40 -10.00
CA LYS A 145 0.94 19.48 -10.07
C LYS A 145 0.22 18.49 -9.16
N ILE A 146 0.89 17.43 -8.70
CA ILE A 146 0.25 16.42 -7.83
C ILE A 146 0.00 16.96 -6.41
N LYS A 147 0.75 17.99 -5.96
CA LYS A 147 0.45 18.72 -4.71
C LYS A 147 -0.94 19.38 -4.70
N GLY A 148 -1.51 19.70 -5.87
CA GLY A 148 -2.84 20.32 -5.99
C GLY A 148 -3.98 19.35 -6.32
N THR A 149 -3.71 18.05 -6.43
CA THR A 149 -4.61 17.12 -7.13
C THR A 149 -4.79 15.78 -6.41
N LEU A 150 -4.84 15.80 -5.08
CA LEU A 150 -5.12 14.62 -4.26
C LEU A 150 -6.55 14.04 -4.44
N GLY A 151 -7.41 14.73 -5.20
CA GLY A 151 -8.77 14.27 -5.52
C GLY A 151 -8.93 13.47 -6.83
N ILE A 152 -7.90 13.36 -7.68
CA ILE A 152 -8.02 12.72 -9.01
C ILE A 152 -7.47 11.29 -9.05
N PHE A 153 -6.59 10.90 -8.11
CA PHE A 153 -6.12 9.51 -8.06
C PHE A 153 -7.24 8.50 -7.71
N ALA A 154 -8.34 8.95 -7.10
CA ALA A 154 -9.55 8.15 -6.95
C ALA A 154 -10.35 7.98 -8.26
N GLN A 155 -10.16 8.86 -9.25
CA GLN A 155 -10.97 8.87 -10.49
C GLN A 155 -10.29 8.15 -11.66
N THR A 156 -8.96 8.10 -11.71
CA THR A 156 -8.25 7.35 -12.76
C THR A 156 -8.18 5.83 -12.56
N PHE A 157 -8.61 5.31 -11.39
CA PHE A 157 -8.77 3.87 -11.15
C PHE A 157 -10.14 3.31 -11.58
N ALA A 158 -11.06 4.15 -12.05
CA ALA A 158 -12.34 3.71 -12.60
C ALA A 158 -12.27 3.61 -14.12
N GLY A 159 -11.58 2.58 -14.62
CA GLY A 159 -11.83 2.06 -15.96
C GLY A 159 -13.26 1.50 -16.03
N GLU A 160 -13.96 1.81 -17.11
CA GLU A 160 -15.35 1.48 -17.40
C GLU A 160 -15.83 0.10 -16.88
N SER A 161 -16.66 0.14 -15.86
CA SER A 161 -18.03 -0.41 -15.82
C SER A 161 -18.42 -0.76 -14.39
N VAL A 162 -19.73 -0.71 -14.12
CA VAL A 162 -20.41 -1.05 -12.86
C VAL A 162 -20.67 0.14 -11.92
N ALA A 163 -21.82 0.76 -12.19
CA ALA A 163 -22.80 1.30 -11.25
C ALA A 163 -22.29 1.76 -9.86
N LYS A 164 -22.07 3.06 -9.78
CA LYS A 164 -22.45 3.97 -8.69
C LYS A 164 -23.14 3.29 -7.48
N THR A 165 -22.38 3.03 -6.43
CA THR A 165 -22.89 3.07 -5.05
C THR A 165 -21.93 3.94 -4.25
N GLU A 166 -22.42 5.12 -3.89
CA GLU A 166 -21.73 6.12 -3.09
C GLU A 166 -21.51 5.60 -1.66
N SER A 167 -20.26 5.49 -1.24
CA SER A 167 -19.90 5.50 0.18
C SER A 167 -18.80 6.55 0.40
N THR A 168 -19.24 7.81 0.49
CA THR A 168 -18.40 8.92 0.95
C THR A 168 -18.14 8.76 2.45
N ALA A 169 -17.04 8.11 2.81
CA ALA A 169 -16.52 8.21 4.16
C ALA A 169 -15.84 9.59 4.32
N ASP A 170 -16.62 10.59 4.74
CA ASP A 170 -16.14 11.93 5.06
C ASP A 170 -15.13 11.85 6.22
N ALA A 171 -13.87 12.16 5.92
CA ALA A 171 -12.84 12.37 6.94
C ALA A 171 -13.21 13.61 7.76
N THR A 172 -13.44 13.42 9.06
CA THR A 172 -13.88 14.46 10.00
C THR A 172 -12.87 14.58 11.14
N THR A 173 -12.60 15.83 11.55
CA THR A 173 -11.76 16.15 12.69
C THR A 173 -12.63 16.67 13.82
N THR A 174 -12.73 15.92 14.91
CA THR A 174 -13.55 16.25 16.10
C THR A 174 -12.67 16.30 17.34
N ARG A 175 -13.06 17.05 18.37
CA ARG A 175 -12.31 17.10 19.63
C ARG A 175 -12.70 15.93 20.54
N CYS A 176 -11.76 15.48 21.35
CA CYS A 176 -12.00 14.46 22.36
C CYS A 176 -12.98 14.99 23.42
N VAL A 177 -14.00 14.21 23.78
CA VAL A 177 -14.98 14.57 24.81
C VAL A 177 -14.36 14.61 26.20
N GLY A 178 -13.29 13.82 26.44
CA GLY A 178 -12.56 13.79 27.70
C GLY A 178 -11.56 14.93 27.84
N CYS A 179 -10.51 14.94 27.01
CA CYS A 179 -9.38 15.88 27.16
C CYS A 179 -9.38 17.04 26.16
N ARG A 180 -10.37 17.12 25.25
CA ARG A 180 -10.47 18.12 24.17
C ARG A 180 -9.32 18.10 23.15
N ALA A 181 -8.45 17.09 23.19
CA ALA A 181 -7.43 16.88 22.16
C ALA A 181 -8.09 16.69 20.77
N PRO A 182 -7.48 17.17 19.68
CA PRO A 182 -7.99 16.94 18.34
C PRO A 182 -7.87 15.45 17.97
N LEU A 183 -8.96 14.87 17.48
CA LEU A 183 -9.03 13.51 16.96
C LEU A 183 -9.46 13.56 15.49
N THR A 184 -8.76 12.83 14.63
CA THR A 184 -9.03 12.73 13.19
C THR A 184 -9.47 11.32 12.85
N GLY A 185 -10.48 11.17 12.00
CA GLY A 185 -10.91 9.87 11.51
C GLY A 185 -12.16 9.97 10.64
N PHE A 186 -12.83 8.85 10.38
CA PHE A 186 -14.02 8.85 9.53
C PHE A 186 -15.30 9.02 10.35
N LYS A 187 -16.28 9.73 9.79
CA LYS A 187 -17.59 9.92 10.43
C LYS A 187 -18.25 8.56 10.72
N GLY A 188 -18.63 8.33 11.98
CA GLY A 188 -19.19 7.06 12.46
C GLY A 188 -18.16 6.04 12.95
N GLN A 189 -16.86 6.33 12.89
CA GLN A 189 -15.81 5.44 13.38
C GLN A 189 -15.59 5.63 14.89
N ARG A 190 -15.44 4.51 15.62
CA ARG A 190 -15.04 4.52 17.04
C ARG A 190 -13.52 4.71 17.13
N THR A 191 -13.11 5.83 17.72
CA THR A 191 -11.72 6.25 17.86
C THR A 191 -11.35 6.30 19.34
N HIS A 192 -10.20 5.70 19.68
CA HIS A 192 -9.63 5.69 21.02
C HIS A 192 -8.71 6.90 21.22
N CYS A 193 -8.94 7.70 22.26
CA CYS A 193 -8.12 8.87 22.56
C CYS A 193 -6.85 8.48 23.31
N GLN A 194 -5.68 8.58 22.66
CA GLN A 194 -4.38 8.27 23.28
C GLN A 194 -3.97 9.19 24.45
N TYR A 195 -4.71 10.28 24.68
CA TYR A 195 -4.37 11.28 25.72
C TYR A 195 -5.12 11.08 27.03
N CYS A 196 -6.29 10.45 27.00
CA CYS A 196 -7.13 10.27 28.19
C CYS A 196 -7.92 8.95 28.17
N ASP A 197 -7.51 8.04 27.29
CA ASP A 197 -8.05 6.70 27.09
C ASP A 197 -9.57 6.66 26.85
N THR A 198 -10.14 7.79 26.43
CA THR A 198 -11.57 7.93 26.16
C THR A 198 -11.92 7.40 24.78
N ASP A 199 -12.85 6.46 24.72
CA ASP A 199 -13.44 5.98 23.47
C ASP A 199 -14.59 6.90 23.04
N GLN A 200 -14.59 7.33 21.78
CA GLN A 200 -15.69 8.11 21.22
C GLN A 200 -15.90 7.82 19.75
N VAL A 201 -17.11 8.09 19.26
CA VAL A 201 -17.45 8.01 17.84
C VAL A 201 -17.28 9.38 17.22
N LEU A 202 -16.59 9.46 16.08
CA LEU A 202 -16.34 10.69 15.33
C LEU A 202 -17.53 11.14 14.48
#